data_AF-A0A2V7WZQ5-F1
#
_entry.id   AF-A0A2V7WZQ5-F1
#
_cell.length_a   1.000
_cell.length_b   1.000
_cell.length_c   1.000
_cell.angle_alpha   90.00
_cell.angle_beta   90.00
_cell.angle_gamma   90.00
#
_symmetry.space_group_name_H-M   'P 1'
#
loop_
_entity.id
_entity.type
_entity.pdbx_description
1 polymer ?
#
loop_
_entity_poly.entity_id
_entity_poly.type
_entity_poly.pdbx_seq_one_letter_code
_entity_poly.pdbx_strand_id
1 'polypeptide(L)'
;MSIAASAAAEVAERERERERRCDAALAPLREAVARVKGRSPEEAAADEKLWHVVQAAFDVDPRIVNLNNGGVSPSPRLVQEALRRDQARANEAPAYAMWSVLEPEVEGVRARLAALFGCDA
;
A
#
# COMPACT_ATOMS: atom_id res chain seq x y z
N MET A 1 -23.78 -8.63 24.11
CA MET A 1 -23.19 -8.04 22.89
C MET A 1 -23.55 -8.95 21.73
N SER A 2 -24.21 -8.45 20.68
CA SER A 2 -24.68 -9.30 19.56
C SER A 2 -23.52 -9.75 18.67
N ILE A 3 -23.63 -10.92 18.03
CA ILE A 3 -22.65 -11.46 17.07
C ILE A 3 -22.34 -10.43 15.96
N ALA A 4 -23.34 -9.69 15.51
CA ALA A 4 -23.17 -8.63 14.50
C ALA A 4 -22.30 -7.45 15.01
N ALA A 5 -22.40 -7.10 16.29
CA ALA A 5 -21.57 -6.06 16.90
C ALA A 5 -20.11 -6.50 17.08
N SER A 6 -19.87 -7.81 17.27
CA SER A 6 -18.53 -8.40 17.31
C SER A 6 -17.85 -8.33 15.93
N ALA A 7 -18.56 -8.72 14.87
CA ALA A 7 -18.02 -8.73 13.52
C ALA A 7 -17.64 -7.31 13.01
N ALA A 8 -18.48 -6.32 13.28
CA ALA A 8 -18.19 -4.92 12.91
C ALA A 8 -16.96 -4.35 13.66
N ALA A 9 -16.81 -4.69 14.95
CA ALA A 9 -15.66 -4.27 15.74
C ALA A 9 -14.35 -4.88 15.21
N GLU A 10 -14.37 -6.16 14.83
CA GLU A 10 -13.22 -6.84 14.23
C GLU A 10 -12.84 -6.23 12.88
N VAL A 11 -13.81 -5.90 12.01
CA VAL A 11 -13.53 -5.20 10.75
C VAL A 11 -12.84 -3.88 11.02
N ALA A 12 -13.40 -3.05 11.89
CA ALA A 12 -12.84 -1.74 12.20
C ALA A 12 -11.44 -1.83 12.82
N GLU A 13 -11.16 -2.86 13.62
CA GLU A 13 -9.82 -3.10 14.16
C GLU A 13 -8.81 -3.48 13.08
N ARG A 14 -9.19 -4.35 12.14
CA ARG A 14 -8.37 -4.71 10.98
C ARG A 14 -8.04 -3.49 10.13
N GLU A 15 -9.01 -2.62 9.90
CA GLU A 15 -8.80 -1.39 9.14
C GLU A 15 -7.81 -0.47 9.83
N ARG A 16 -7.96 -0.26 11.15
CA ARG A 16 -7.02 0.54 11.94
C ARG A 16 -5.62 -0.07 11.92
N GLU A 17 -5.50 -1.38 11.98
CA GLU A 17 -4.20 -2.05 11.92
C GLU A 17 -3.55 -1.91 10.54
N ARG A 18 -4.34 -2.05 9.47
CA ARG A 18 -3.91 -1.80 8.09
C ARG A 18 -3.41 -0.37 7.92
N GLU A 19 -4.16 0.62 8.41
CA GLU A 19 -3.76 2.03 8.39
C GLU A 19 -2.47 2.28 9.14
N ARG A 20 -2.33 1.77 10.37
CA ARG A 20 -1.08 1.88 11.15
C ARG A 20 0.12 1.29 10.39
N ARG A 21 -0.04 0.13 9.75
CA ARG A 21 1.03 -0.48 8.94
C ARG A 21 1.38 0.38 7.72
N CYS A 22 0.38 0.87 6.99
CA CYS A 22 0.59 1.77 5.86
C CYS A 22 1.30 3.05 6.30
N ASP A 23 0.89 3.66 7.41
CA ASP A 23 1.49 4.88 7.91
C ASP A 23 2.94 4.69 8.33
N ALA A 24 3.24 3.61 9.05
CA ALA A 24 4.60 3.27 9.44
C ALA A 24 5.50 3.03 8.21
N ALA A 25 4.99 2.30 7.20
CA ALA A 25 5.76 1.99 6.00
C ALA A 25 5.97 3.21 5.09
N LEU A 26 5.01 4.15 5.04
CA LEU A 26 5.09 5.36 4.22
C LEU A 26 5.77 6.53 4.93
N ALA A 27 6.00 6.47 6.24
CA ALA A 27 6.60 7.56 7.01
C ALA A 27 7.95 8.06 6.41
N PRO A 28 8.91 7.19 6.03
CA PRO A 28 10.17 7.66 5.43
C PRO A 28 9.95 8.40 4.11
N LEU A 29 9.03 7.91 3.27
CA LEU A 29 8.70 8.56 1.99
C LEU A 29 8.02 9.91 2.22
N ARG A 30 7.09 10.00 3.18
CA ARG A 30 6.40 11.26 3.53
C ARG A 30 7.38 12.32 4.01
N GLU A 31 8.34 11.93 4.87
CA GLU A 31 9.41 12.83 5.31
C GLU A 31 10.27 13.28 4.13
N ALA A 32 10.66 12.35 3.26
CA ALA A 32 11.47 12.66 2.08
C ALA A 32 10.77 13.61 1.11
N VAL A 33 9.48 13.38 0.83
CA VAL A 33 8.65 14.25 -0.02
C VAL A 33 8.47 15.63 0.62
N ALA A 34 8.32 15.71 1.94
CA ALA A 34 8.20 17.00 2.63
C ALA A 34 9.45 17.89 2.45
N ARG A 35 10.65 17.30 2.35
CA ARG A 35 11.91 18.07 2.13
C ARG A 35 12.02 18.72 0.76
N VAL A 36 11.38 18.15 -0.25
CA VAL A 36 11.38 18.68 -1.63
C VAL A 36 10.13 19.50 -1.94
N LYS A 37 9.22 19.65 -0.97
CA LYS A 37 7.99 20.43 -1.15
C LYS A 37 8.33 21.89 -1.49
N GLY A 38 7.74 22.38 -2.58
CA GLY A 38 7.94 23.76 -3.06
C GLY A 38 9.20 23.96 -3.92
N ARG A 39 10.01 22.91 -4.14
CA ARG A 39 11.09 22.91 -5.13
C ARG A 39 10.55 22.71 -6.53
N SER A 40 11.35 23.08 -7.54
CA SER A 40 11.02 22.76 -8.93
C SER A 40 11.06 21.24 -9.17
N PRO A 41 10.37 20.72 -10.20
CA PRO A 41 10.48 19.31 -10.59
C PRO A 41 11.92 18.86 -10.84
N GLU A 42 12.75 19.71 -11.45
CA GLU A 42 14.16 19.44 -11.75
C GLU A 42 14.98 19.32 -10.46
N GLU A 43 14.74 20.22 -9.50
CA GLU A 43 15.41 20.19 -8.19
C GLU A 43 14.98 18.97 -7.36
N ALA A 44 13.70 18.59 -7.41
CA ALA A 44 13.20 17.39 -6.75
C ALA A 44 13.77 16.11 -7.41
N ALA A 45 13.86 16.10 -8.74
CA ALA A 45 14.43 15.00 -9.50
C ALA A 45 15.93 14.81 -9.19
N ALA A 46 16.66 15.87 -8.85
CA ALA A 46 18.07 15.79 -8.45
C ALA A 46 18.30 15.42 -6.97
N ASP A 47 17.25 15.24 -6.15
CA ASP A 47 17.39 14.93 -4.72
C ASP A 47 17.67 13.43 -4.50
N GLU A 48 18.95 13.06 -4.46
CA GLU A 48 19.38 11.67 -4.22
C GLU A 48 18.87 11.10 -2.89
N LYS A 49 18.63 11.93 -1.88
CA LYS A 49 18.11 11.46 -0.58
C LYS A 49 16.65 11.04 -0.69
N LEU A 50 15.85 11.70 -1.53
CA LEU A 50 14.50 11.27 -1.87
C LEU A 50 14.53 9.94 -2.62
N TRP A 51 15.31 9.86 -3.69
CA TRP A 51 15.34 8.67 -4.54
C TRP A 51 15.93 7.45 -3.86
N HIS A 52 16.88 7.63 -2.94
CA HIS A 52 17.38 6.55 -2.11
C HIS A 52 16.27 5.93 -1.24
N VAL A 53 15.38 6.75 -0.66
CA VAL A 53 14.22 6.25 0.11
C VAL A 53 13.25 5.49 -0.79
N VAL A 54 13.00 5.99 -2.00
CA VAL A 54 12.16 5.30 -2.99
C VAL A 54 12.76 3.95 -3.37
N GLN A 55 14.05 3.91 -3.71
CA GLN A 55 14.77 2.68 -4.07
C GLN A 55 14.74 1.64 -2.93
N ALA A 56 14.98 2.06 -1.69
CA ALA A 56 15.02 1.19 -0.51
C ALA A 56 13.66 0.56 -0.16
N ALA A 57 12.56 1.08 -0.73
CA ALA A 57 11.22 0.53 -0.55
C ALA A 57 10.96 -0.75 -1.38
N PHE A 58 11.84 -1.10 -2.32
CA PHE A 58 11.71 -2.27 -3.17
C PHE A 58 12.74 -3.34 -2.81
N ASP A 59 12.31 -4.60 -2.81
CA ASP A 59 13.18 -5.77 -2.64
C ASP A 59 13.59 -6.30 -4.01
N VAL A 60 14.55 -5.62 -4.64
CA VAL A 60 15.09 -5.96 -5.97
C VAL A 60 16.57 -6.35 -5.86
N ASP A 61 17.07 -7.07 -6.86
CA ASP A 61 18.49 -7.39 -6.96
C ASP A 61 19.29 -6.12 -7.31
N PRO A 62 20.15 -5.60 -6.40
CA PRO A 62 20.91 -4.37 -6.64
C PRO A 62 21.96 -4.51 -7.74
N ARG A 63 22.24 -5.73 -8.21
CA ARG A 63 23.17 -5.99 -9.33
C ARG A 63 22.54 -5.71 -10.70
N ILE A 64 21.21 -5.53 -10.75
CA ILE A 64 20.46 -5.32 -11.99
C ILE A 64 19.88 -3.91 -12.00
N VAL A 65 20.23 -3.13 -13.02
CA VAL A 65 19.59 -1.84 -13.28
C VAL A 65 18.37 -2.08 -14.18
N ASN A 66 17.17 -2.10 -13.58
CA ASN A 66 15.94 -2.25 -14.34
C ASN A 66 15.53 -0.92 -14.99
N LEU A 67 15.84 -0.74 -16.27
CA LEU A 67 15.39 0.40 -17.08
C LEU A 67 14.03 0.17 -17.77
N ASN A 68 13.38 -0.97 -17.54
CA ASN A 68 12.11 -1.36 -18.17
C ASN A 68 10.94 -1.48 -17.17
N ASN A 69 10.93 -0.66 -16.11
CA ASN A 69 9.82 -0.63 -15.15
C ASN A 69 8.47 -0.26 -15.79
N GLY A 70 8.48 0.36 -16.98
CA GLY A 70 7.25 0.62 -17.75
C GLY A 70 6.60 -0.63 -18.35
N GLY A 71 7.38 -1.68 -18.65
CA GLY A 71 6.85 -2.96 -19.13
C GLY A 71 6.35 -3.83 -17.99
N VAL A 72 7.15 -3.98 -16.93
CA VAL A 72 6.77 -4.66 -15.68
C VAL A 72 7.57 -4.03 -14.54
N SER A 73 6.88 -3.62 -13.49
CA SER A 73 7.48 -3.04 -12.28
C SER A 73 7.31 -4.00 -11.08
N PRO A 74 8.34 -4.19 -10.25
CA PRO A 74 8.17 -4.89 -8.98
C PRO A 74 7.24 -4.07 -8.06
N SER A 75 6.43 -4.75 -7.26
CA SER A 75 5.67 -4.06 -6.21
C SER A 75 6.60 -3.66 -5.06
N PRO A 76 6.41 -2.49 -4.40
CA PRO A 76 7.14 -2.15 -3.18
C PRO A 76 6.92 -3.18 -2.07
N ARG A 77 7.87 -3.29 -1.13
CA ARG A 77 7.84 -4.25 -0.01
C ARG A 77 6.51 -4.23 0.76
N LEU A 78 5.94 -3.05 1.00
CA LEU A 78 4.64 -2.90 1.68
C LEU A 78 3.52 -3.63 0.94
N VAL A 79 3.50 -3.54 -0.40
CA VAL A 79 2.47 -4.19 -1.24
C VAL A 79 2.70 -5.70 -1.27
N GLN A 80 3.96 -6.15 -1.39
CA GLN A 80 4.31 -7.56 -1.32
C GLN A 80 3.87 -8.20 0.01
N GLU A 81 4.05 -7.47 1.12
CA GLU A 81 3.62 -7.93 2.45
C GLU A 81 2.10 -7.91 2.63
N ALA A 82 1.39 -6.97 1.99
CA ALA A 82 -0.08 -7.04 1.92
C ALA A 82 -0.54 -8.29 1.19
N LEU A 83 -0.01 -8.54 0.00
CA LEU A 83 -0.34 -9.73 -0.79
C LEU A 83 -0.09 -11.04 -0.01
N ARG A 84 1.05 -11.14 0.70
CA ARG A 84 1.38 -12.31 1.51
C ARG A 84 0.37 -12.55 2.62
N ARG A 85 -0.07 -11.50 3.32
CA ARG A 85 -1.07 -11.58 4.40
C ARG A 85 -2.44 -11.97 3.85
N ASP A 86 -2.87 -11.39 2.73
CA ASP A 86 -4.16 -11.68 2.13
C ASP A 86 -4.20 -13.12 1.59
N GLN A 87 -3.08 -13.60 1.02
CA GLN A 87 -2.92 -14.99 0.63
C GLN A 87 -3.00 -15.93 1.84
N ALA A 88 -2.31 -15.62 2.95
CA ALA A 88 -2.40 -16.41 4.17
C ALA A 88 -3.85 -16.48 4.68
N ARG A 89 -4.55 -15.33 4.71
CA ARG A 89 -5.94 -15.22 5.11
C ARG A 89 -6.88 -16.03 4.22
N ALA A 90 -6.69 -15.98 2.91
CA ALA A 90 -7.46 -16.79 1.97
C ALA A 90 -7.32 -18.29 2.26
N ASN A 91 -6.19 -18.74 2.81
CA ASN A 91 -5.97 -20.16 3.13
C ASN A 91 -6.50 -20.59 4.52
N GLU A 92 -6.88 -19.66 5.41
CA GLU A 92 -7.46 -20.00 6.72
C GLU A 92 -8.87 -20.59 6.59
N ALA A 93 -9.69 -20.04 5.70
CA ALA A 93 -11.06 -20.48 5.44
C ALA A 93 -11.52 -20.01 4.04
N PRO A 94 -11.15 -20.70 2.94
CA PRO A 94 -11.20 -20.16 1.58
C PRO A 94 -12.51 -19.49 1.17
N ALA A 95 -13.64 -20.21 1.21
CA ALA A 95 -14.93 -19.65 0.80
C ALA A 95 -15.34 -18.42 1.61
N TYR A 96 -15.15 -18.47 2.93
CA TYR A 96 -15.51 -17.36 3.82
C TYR A 96 -14.55 -16.18 3.67
N ALA A 97 -13.24 -16.42 3.74
CA ALA A 97 -12.22 -15.40 3.66
C ALA A 97 -12.20 -14.72 2.30
N MET A 98 -12.31 -15.47 1.20
CA MET A 98 -12.29 -14.89 -0.15
C MET A 98 -13.58 -14.12 -0.43
N TRP A 99 -14.76 -14.74 -0.29
CA TRP A 99 -16.01 -14.13 -0.76
C TRP A 99 -16.65 -13.16 0.25
N SER A 100 -16.54 -13.45 1.54
CA SER A 100 -17.20 -12.63 2.57
C SER A 100 -16.30 -11.57 3.20
N VAL A 101 -14.97 -11.69 3.03
CA VAL A 101 -14.01 -10.77 3.65
C VAL A 101 -13.19 -10.02 2.60
N LEU A 102 -12.40 -10.70 1.78
CA LEU A 102 -11.44 -10.07 0.86
C LEU A 102 -12.12 -9.44 -0.37
N GLU A 103 -13.09 -10.11 -0.98
CA GLU A 103 -13.76 -9.61 -2.19
C GLU A 103 -14.44 -8.24 -1.98
N PRO A 104 -15.19 -7.99 -0.89
CA PRO A 104 -15.74 -6.66 -0.61
C PRO A 104 -14.69 -5.54 -0.43
N GLU A 105 -13.45 -5.85 -0.05
CA GLU A 105 -12.41 -4.84 0.18
C GLU A 105 -11.99 -4.12 -1.12
N VAL A 106 -12.31 -4.69 -2.30
CA VAL A 106 -12.08 -4.03 -3.60
C VAL A 106 -12.78 -2.67 -3.69
N GLU A 107 -13.92 -2.50 -3.02
CA GLU A 107 -14.67 -1.24 -3.02
C GLU A 107 -13.94 -0.16 -2.20
N GLY A 108 -13.18 -0.55 -1.18
CA GLY A 108 -12.25 0.35 -0.49
C GLY A 108 -11.11 0.82 -1.40
N VAL A 109 -10.62 -0.04 -2.30
CA VAL A 109 -9.63 0.34 -3.32
C VAL A 109 -10.25 1.30 -4.33
N ARG A 110 -11.45 1.02 -4.83
CA ARG A 110 -12.20 1.88 -5.76
C ARG A 110 -12.37 3.28 -5.20
N ALA A 111 -12.87 3.40 -3.96
CA ALA A 111 -13.07 4.69 -3.29
C ALA A 111 -11.76 5.49 -3.14
N ARG A 112 -10.66 4.83 -2.78
CA ARG A 112 -9.34 5.48 -2.64
C ARG A 112 -8.78 5.93 -3.99
N LEU A 113 -8.99 5.14 -5.05
CA LEU A 113 -8.58 5.49 -6.40
C LEU A 113 -9.39 6.69 -6.93
N ALA A 114 -10.71 6.67 -6.76
CA ALA A 114 -11.59 7.78 -7.10
C ALA A 114 -11.16 9.08 -6.39
N ALA A 115 -10.87 9.01 -5.08
CA ALA A 115 -10.35 10.15 -4.32
C ALA A 115 -9.00 10.65 -4.84
N LEU A 116 -8.11 9.75 -5.27
CA LEU A 116 -6.80 10.12 -5.85
C LEU A 116 -6.95 10.86 -7.19
N PHE A 117 -7.91 10.44 -8.02
CA PHE A 117 -8.15 11.04 -9.34
C PHE A 117 -9.17 12.18 -9.32
N GLY A 118 -9.81 12.46 -8.17
CA GLY A 118 -10.80 13.52 -8.02
C GLY A 118 -12.11 13.25 -8.78
N CYS A 119 -12.53 11.98 -8.87
CA CYS A 119 -13.77 11.57 -9.51
C CYS A 119 -14.68 10.80 -8.53
N ASP A 120 -15.88 10.46 -8.99
CA ASP A 120 -16.79 9.59 -8.25
C ASP A 120 -16.29 8.13 -8.27
N ALA A 121 -16.66 7.37 -7.24
CA ALA A 121 -16.30 5.96 -7.07
C ALA A 121 -17.28 5.04 -7.81
#